data_AF-A0A9Q3F2H8-F1
#
_entry.id   AF-A0A9Q3F2H8-F1
#
_cell.length_a   1.000
_cell.length_b   1.000
_cell.length_c   1.000
_cell.angle_alpha   90.00
_cell.angle_beta   90.00
_cell.angle_gamma   90.00
#
_symmetry.space_group_name_H-M   'P 1'
#
loop_
_entity.id
_entity.type
_entity.pdbx_description
1 polymer ?
#
loop_
_entity_poly.entity_id
_entity_poly.type
_entity_poly.pdbx_seq_one_letter_code
_entity_poly.pdbx_strand_id
1 'polypeptide(L)'
;MTFNRFKAFESLRQTLTTAPLLLMLDFKLPFKLYIDASGDGLECSLNQFHIINDRSVEGPICFISRKINPTEARYGESQIACLCLVWDLEKLNYFI
;
A
#
# COMPACT_ATOMS: atom_id res chain seq x y z
N MET A 1 15.77 -2.41 -25.11
CA MET A 1 15.13 -1.36 -24.28
C MET A 1 13.60 -1.48 -24.20
N THR A 2 12.89 -1.94 -25.24
CA THR A 2 11.42 -2.02 -25.29
C THR A 2 10.81 -3.20 -24.51
N PHE A 3 11.51 -4.32 -24.39
CA PHE A 3 10.99 -5.54 -23.78
C PHE A 3 10.58 -5.36 -22.30
N ASN A 4 11.39 -4.68 -21.49
CA ASN A 4 11.07 -4.44 -20.07
C ASN A 4 9.84 -3.53 -19.92
N ARG A 5 9.68 -2.55 -20.81
CA ARG A 5 8.49 -1.67 -20.81
C ARG A 5 7.23 -2.44 -21.15
N PHE A 6 7.31 -3.33 -22.15
CA PHE A 6 6.21 -4.20 -22.51
C PHE A 6 5.84 -5.14 -21.35
N LYS A 7 6.82 -5.77 -20.70
CA LYS A 7 6.59 -6.60 -19.50
C LYS A 7 5.93 -5.81 -18.36
N ALA A 8 6.43 -4.61 -18.06
CA ALA A 8 5.84 -3.77 -17.02
C ALA A 8 4.39 -3.39 -17.34
N PHE A 9 4.11 -3.05 -18.61
CA PHE A 9 2.75 -2.75 -19.07
C PHE A 9 1.81 -3.96 -18.93
N GLU A 10 2.24 -5.14 -19.38
CA GLU A 10 1.44 -6.36 -19.24
C GLU A 10 1.20 -6.73 -17.77
N SER A 11 2.21 -6.57 -16.90
CA SER A 11 2.08 -6.78 -15.46
C SER A 11 1.06 -5.82 -14.84
N LEU A 12 1.11 -4.55 -15.23
CA LEU A 12 0.14 -3.55 -14.77
C LEU A 12 -1.27 -3.91 -15.22
N ARG A 13 -1.43 -4.28 -16.50
CA ARG A 13 -2.72 -4.69 -17.05
C ARG A 13 -3.29 -5.88 -16.28
N GLN A 14 -2.47 -6.92 -16.07
CA GLN A 14 -2.90 -8.11 -15.34
C GLN A 14 -3.34 -7.74 -13.92
N THR A 15 -2.52 -6.98 -13.20
CA THR A 15 -2.81 -6.55 -11.82
C THR A 15 -4.12 -5.76 -11.74
N LEU A 16 -4.38 -4.86 -12.68
CA LEU A 16 -5.64 -4.09 -12.72
C LEU A 16 -6.86 -4.98 -13.00
N THR A 17 -6.71 -6.01 -13.83
CA THR A 17 -7.81 -6.93 -14.16
C THR A 17 -8.06 -8.00 -13.10
N THR A 18 -7.09 -8.26 -12.22
CA THR A 18 -7.18 -9.26 -11.14
C THR A 18 -7.06 -8.63 -9.75
N ALA A 19 -7.27 -7.32 -9.65
CA ALA A 19 -7.11 -6.60 -8.39
C ALA A 19 -8.08 -7.16 -7.34
N PRO A 20 -7.63 -7.32 -6.08
CA PRO A 20 -8.52 -7.77 -5.01
C PRO A 20 -9.66 -6.76 -4.83
N LEU A 21 -10.84 -7.27 -4.46
CA LEU A 21 -11.95 -6.42 -4.06
C LEU A 21 -11.55 -5.60 -2.84
N LEU A 22 -11.66 -4.28 -2.94
CA LEU A 22 -11.50 -3.38 -1.80
C LEU A 22 -12.75 -3.47 -0.93
N LEU A 23 -12.55 -3.53 0.39
CA LEU A 23 -13.65 -3.42 1.34
C LEU A 23 -14.13 -1.97 1.43
N MET A 24 -15.42 -1.80 1.69
CA MET A 24 -15.99 -0.49 1.96
C MET A 24 -15.48 0.03 3.30
N LEU A 25 -15.04 1.28 3.34
CA LEU A 25 -14.53 1.91 4.55
C LEU A 25 -15.66 2.11 5.58
N ASP A 26 -15.38 1.74 6.84
CA ASP A 26 -16.23 2.03 7.99
C ASP A 26 -15.40 2.69 9.11
N PHE A 27 -15.60 3.99 9.35
CA PHE A 27 -14.89 4.77 10.37
C PHE A 27 -15.12 4.27 11.81
N LYS A 28 -16.09 3.39 12.05
CA LYS A 28 -16.33 2.81 13.39
C LYS A 28 -15.44 1.60 13.68
N LEU A 29 -14.79 1.05 12.65
CA LEU A 29 -13.92 -0.11 12.76
C LEU A 29 -12.46 0.33 12.83
N PRO A 30 -11.63 -0.37 13.63
CA PRO A 30 -10.22 -0.05 13.72
C PRO A 30 -9.53 -0.28 12.37
N PHE A 31 -8.64 0.63 12.02
CA PHE A 31 -7.76 0.49 10.87
C PHE A 31 -6.53 -0.35 11.22
N LYS A 32 -6.04 -1.10 10.24
CA LYS A 32 -4.77 -1.83 10.31
C LYS A 32 -3.89 -1.41 9.14
N LEU A 33 -2.76 -0.82 9.47
CA LEU A 33 -1.79 -0.33 8.50
C LEU A 33 -0.71 -1.39 8.29
N TYR A 34 -0.54 -1.85 7.05
CA TYR A 34 0.64 -2.60 6.63
C TYR A 34 1.53 -1.68 5.84
N ILE A 35 2.81 -1.69 6.16
CA ILE A 35 3.82 -0.89 5.49
C ILE A 35 4.91 -1.83 4.98
N ASP A 36 5.44 -1.55 3.80
CA ASP A 36 6.65 -2.13 3.28
C ASP A 36 7.49 -1.02 2.65
N ALA A 37 8.81 -1.15 2.74
CA ALA A 37 9.70 -0.09 2.30
C ALA A 37 11.04 -0.67 1.86
N SER A 38 11.49 -0.20 0.71
CA SER A 38 12.76 -0.59 0.10
C SER A 38 13.49 0.64 -0.42
N GLY A 39 14.75 0.50 -0.83
CA GLY A 39 15.50 1.60 -1.46
C GLY A 39 14.87 2.14 -2.76
N ASP A 40 13.91 1.42 -3.35
CA ASP A 40 13.23 1.79 -4.59
C ASP A 40 11.88 2.48 -4.35
N GLY A 41 11.19 2.17 -3.25
CA GLY A 41 9.82 2.60 -3.04
C GLY A 41 9.28 2.38 -1.61
N LEU A 42 8.26 3.16 -1.30
CA LEU A 42 7.42 3.07 -0.12
C LEU A 42 6.06 2.49 -0.55
N GLU A 43 5.54 1.55 0.22
CA GLU A 43 4.29 0.86 -0.08
C GLU A 43 3.47 0.67 1.19
N CYS A 44 2.16 0.85 1.08
CA CYS A 44 1.26 0.68 2.21
C CYS A 44 -0.12 0.17 1.79
N SER A 45 -0.68 -0.69 2.63
CA SER A 45 -2.06 -1.16 2.56
C SER A 45 -2.80 -0.78 3.84
N LEU A 46 -3.88 -0.01 3.70
CA LEU A 46 -4.81 0.28 4.78
C LEU A 46 -5.90 -0.77 4.77
N ASN A 47 -6.05 -1.52 5.85
CA ASN A 47 -6.98 -2.64 5.96
C ASN A 47 -7.98 -2.44 7.09
N GLN A 48 -9.10 -3.14 7.03
CA GLN A 48 -10.06 -3.29 8.13
C GLN A 48 -10.56 -4.72 8.24
N PHE A 49 -11.02 -5.09 9.43
CA PHE A 49 -11.77 -6.32 9.66
C PHE A 49 -13.27 -6.04 9.59
N HIS A 50 -13.98 -6.77 8.74
CA HIS A 50 -15.43 -6.67 8.56
C HIS A 50 -16.10 -8.01 8.87
N ILE A 51 -17.35 -7.99 9.33
CA ILE A 51 -18.18 -9.20 9.41
C ILE A 51 -18.97 -9.33 8.12
N ILE A 52 -18.64 -10.34 7.31
CA ILE A 52 -19.31 -10.64 6.04
C ILE A 52 -19.76 -12.10 6.10
N ASN A 53 -21.06 -12.34 5.92
CA ASN A 53 -21.68 -13.67 6.03
C ASN A 53 -21.28 -14.40 7.33
N ASP A 54 -21.42 -13.71 8.47
CA ASP A 54 -21.09 -14.19 9.83
C ASP A 54 -19.63 -14.59 10.05
N ARG A 55 -18.70 -14.13 9.20
CA ARG A 55 -17.27 -14.39 9.31
C ARG A 55 -16.48 -13.09 9.38
N SER A 56 -15.46 -13.07 10.23
CA SER A 56 -14.47 -11.99 10.24
C SER A 56 -13.57 -12.11 9.01
N VAL A 57 -13.58 -11.09 8.17
CA VAL A 57 -12.79 -10.99 6.95
C VAL A 57 -11.93 -9.75 7.04
N GLU A 58 -10.62 -9.93 6.97
CA GLU A 58 -9.69 -8.81 6.77
C GLU A 58 -9.61 -8.50 5.28
N GLY A 59 -9.66 -7.22 4.92
CA GLY A 59 -9.44 -6.81 3.55
C GLY A 59 -8.91 -5.39 3.41
N PRO A 60 -8.30 -5.08 2.27
CA PRO A 60 -7.76 -3.77 1.98
C PRO A 60 -8.88 -2.77 1.69
N ILE A 61 -8.75 -1.57 2.24
CA ILE A 61 -9.56 -0.39 1.91
C ILE A 61 -8.88 0.40 0.79
N CYS A 62 -7.57 0.61 0.91
CA CYS A 62 -6.79 1.29 -0.11
C CYS A 62 -5.32 0.87 -0.08
N PHE A 63 -4.68 0.98 -1.24
CA PHE A 63 -3.25 0.84 -1.39
C PHE A 63 -2.65 2.20 -1.78
N ILE A 64 -1.56 2.58 -1.14
CA ILE A 64 -0.78 3.76 -1.52
C ILE A 64 0.67 3.35 -1.73
N SER A 65 1.33 3.94 -2.71
CA SER A 65 2.75 3.73 -2.93
C SER A 65 3.41 4.95 -3.55
N ARG A 66 4.72 5.09 -3.33
CA ARG A 66 5.52 6.20 -3.85
C ARG A 66 6.93 5.74 -4.12
N LYS A 67 7.51 6.24 -5.21
CA LYS A 67 8.93 6.07 -5.48
C LYS A 67 9.78 6.88 -4.50
N ILE A 68 10.87 6.29 -4.05
CA ILE A 68 11.87 6.97 -3.22
C ILE A 68 12.76 7.87 -4.07
N ASN A 69 13.15 9.03 -3.53
CA ASN A 69 14.09 9.93 -4.19
C ASN A 69 15.57 9.55 -3.89
N PRO A 70 16.55 10.02 -4.68
CA PRO A 70 17.95 9.62 -4.49
C PRO A 70 18.59 9.99 -3.13
N THR A 71 17.98 10.92 -2.40
CA THR A 71 18.43 11.30 -1.05
C THR A 71 17.90 10.32 -0.02
N GLU A 72 16.61 10.04 -0.07
CA GLU A 72 15.92 9.05 0.77
C GLU A 72 16.48 7.64 0.57
N ALA A 73 16.90 7.28 -0.66
CA ALA A 73 17.50 5.98 -0.96
C ALA A 73 18.83 5.71 -0.24
N ARG A 74 19.44 6.74 0.38
CA ARG A 74 20.69 6.62 1.16
C ARG A 74 20.44 6.31 2.63
N TYR A 75 19.20 6.33 3.07
CA TYR A 75 18.82 5.98 4.43
C TYR A 75 19.06 4.49 4.69
N GLY A 76 19.38 4.15 5.94
CA GLY A 76 19.43 2.75 6.37
C GLY A 76 18.02 2.14 6.41
N GLU A 77 17.94 0.80 6.46
CA GLU A 77 16.67 0.06 6.40
C GLU A 77 15.65 0.55 7.45
N SER A 78 16.08 0.74 8.70
CA SER A 78 15.21 1.24 9.77
C SER A 78 14.73 2.67 9.55
N GLN A 79 15.55 3.51 8.91
CA GLN A 79 15.20 4.89 8.58
C GLN A 79 14.20 4.94 7.42
N ILE A 80 14.36 4.08 6.42
CA ILE A 80 13.40 3.93 5.31
C ILE A 80 12.05 3.42 5.81
N ALA A 81 12.04 2.43 6.71
CA ALA A 81 10.82 1.94 7.33
C ALA A 81 10.09 3.05 8.13
N CYS A 82 10.84 3.86 8.89
CA CYS A 82 10.28 5.00 9.63
C CYS A 82 9.73 6.08 8.68
N LEU A 83 10.46 6.39 7.60
CA LEU A 83 9.99 7.30 6.55
C LEU A 83 8.68 6.81 5.92
N CYS A 84 8.57 5.51 5.65
CA CYS A 84 7.34 4.89 5.14
C CYS A 84 6.17 5.15 6.08
N LEU A 85 6.32 4.77 7.35
CA LEU A 85 5.29 4.95 8.37
C LEU A 85 4.83 6.41 8.50
N VAL A 86 5.76 7.35 8.58
CA VAL A 86 5.42 8.78 8.71
C VAL A 86 4.67 9.27 7.49
N TRP A 87 5.17 8.94 6.29
CA TRP A 87 4.53 9.33 5.04
C TRP A 87 3.12 8.73 4.90
N ASP A 88 2.94 7.46 5.28
CA ASP A 88 1.65 6.77 5.22
C ASP A 88 0.62 7.44 6.15
N LEU A 89 1.02 7.74 7.39
CA LEU A 89 0.15 8.42 8.35
C LEU A 89 -0.23 9.83 7.88
N GLU A 90 0.70 10.57 7.28
CA GLU A 90 0.41 11.89 6.69
C GLU A 90 -0.55 11.79 5.50
N LYS A 91 -0.38 10.78 4.64
CA LYS A 91 -1.22 10.59 3.45
C LYS A 91 -2.60 10.04 3.76
N LEU A 92 -2.73 9.23 4.79
CA LEU A 92 -3.97 8.60 5.21
C LEU A 92 -4.64 9.34 6.37
N ASN A 93 -4.19 10.54 6.72
CA ASN A 93 -4.73 11.34 7.83
C ASN A 93 -6.24 11.63 7.74
N TYR A 94 -6.83 11.51 6.55
CA TYR A 94 -8.26 11.70 6.36
C TYR A 94 -9.06 10.46 6.79
N PHE A 95 -8.40 9.30 6.79
CA PHE A 95 -8.97 8.02 7.19
C PHE A 95 -8.69 7.70 8.65
N ILE A 96 -7.51 8.06 9.15
CA ILE A 96 -6.97 7.68 10.47
C ILE A 96 -7.16 8.80 11.50
#